data_AF-A0A2B7WXS0-F1
#
_entry.id   AF-A0A2B7WXS0-F1
#
_cell.length_a   1.000
_cell.length_b   1.000
_cell.length_c   1.000
_cell.angle_alpha   90.00
_cell.angle_beta   90.00
_cell.angle_gamma   90.00
#
_symmetry.space_group_name_H-M   'P 1'
#
loop_
_entity.id
_entity.type
_entity.pdbx_description
1 polymer ?
#
loop_
_entity_poly.entity_id
_entity_poly.type
_entity_poly.pdbx_seq_one_letter_code
_entity_poly.pdbx_strand_id
1 'polypeptide(L)'
;MTATPPSPLDPKYDDYDYPTTAPDVQSGHPGHTTPEQDAQVFQLRSMLEQLGYTERLDTLTLLRFLRARKFNVEAAKVMFVECEKWRKEFGTDELVHTFEYPEKPQVFEYYPQYYHKTDKDGRPVYIEKLGKIDLNAMYKITTGERMLQNLVCEYEKLADPRLPACSRKAGKLLETCCTIMDLKGVGITRVPSVYGYVRQASAISQNYYPERLGKLYLINAPWGFSSVFNVVKGFLDPVTVQKIHVLGSGYESELLAQVPKENLPKEFGGSCECEGGCALSDMGPWQEKEWAKEPKWAAKKGEKKESGEEKKEEAAAAAAAAPAAESSNGEVKA
;
A
#
# COMPACT_ATOMS: atom_id res chain seq x y z
N MET A 1 21.66 -21.57 26.03
CA MET A 1 21.37 -20.19 25.58
C MET A 1 20.79 -20.30 24.19
N THR A 2 19.46 -20.34 24.07
CA THR A 2 18.79 -20.33 22.77
C THR A 2 18.94 -18.93 22.20
N ALA A 3 19.81 -18.78 21.18
CA ALA A 3 19.93 -17.54 20.45
C ALA A 3 18.55 -17.12 19.96
N THR A 4 18.12 -15.93 20.33
CA THR A 4 16.96 -15.28 19.74
C THR A 4 17.18 -15.27 18.22
N PRO A 5 16.26 -15.82 17.41
CA PRO A 5 16.41 -15.77 15.96
C PRO A 5 16.59 -14.30 15.55
N PRO A 6 17.47 -14.01 14.57
CA PRO A 6 17.65 -12.65 14.08
C PRO A 6 16.30 -12.10 13.65
N SER A 7 16.02 -10.85 14.04
CA SER A 7 14.88 -10.11 13.50
C SER A 7 14.89 -10.24 11.98
N PRO A 8 13.76 -10.56 11.32
CA PRO A 8 13.70 -10.64 9.85
C PRO A 8 13.97 -9.27 9.19
N LEU A 9 13.93 -8.20 9.98
CA LEU A 9 14.27 -6.85 9.54
C LEU A 9 15.78 -6.67 9.45
N ASP A 10 16.22 -6.20 8.30
CA ASP A 10 17.60 -5.89 7.98
C ASP A 10 17.75 -4.36 7.80
N PRO A 11 18.54 -3.67 8.66
CA PRO A 11 18.72 -2.22 8.60
C PRO A 11 19.21 -1.66 7.25
N LYS A 12 19.78 -2.51 6.37
CA LYS A 12 20.15 -2.10 5.01
C LYS A 12 18.91 -1.78 4.16
N TYR A 13 17.79 -2.47 4.37
CA TYR A 13 16.58 -2.35 3.55
C TYR A 13 15.39 -1.79 4.32
N ASP A 14 15.38 -1.99 5.64
CA ASP A 14 14.22 -1.77 6.50
C ASP A 14 14.40 -0.51 7.35
N ASP A 15 14.02 0.63 6.77
CA ASP A 15 13.93 1.92 7.45
C ASP A 15 12.46 2.33 7.58
N TYR A 16 11.81 1.77 8.60
CA TYR A 16 10.42 2.04 8.95
C TYR A 16 10.36 2.86 10.24
N ASP A 17 9.55 3.91 10.21
CA ASP A 17 9.30 4.80 11.35
C ASP A 17 7.88 4.60 11.92
N TYR A 18 7.31 3.42 11.66
CA TYR A 18 6.01 2.97 12.14
C TYR A 18 6.11 1.49 12.53
N PRO A 19 5.18 0.97 13.35
CA PRO A 19 5.20 -0.43 13.77
C PRO A 19 5.16 -1.40 12.60
N THR A 20 5.98 -2.44 12.65
CA THR A 20 6.19 -3.41 11.56
C THR A 20 5.65 -4.81 11.87
N THR A 21 5.05 -5.00 13.04
CA THR A 21 4.41 -6.28 13.41
C THR A 21 2.94 -6.27 13.02
N ALA A 22 2.52 -7.29 12.27
CA ALA A 22 1.12 -7.48 11.92
C ALA A 22 0.27 -7.78 13.17
N PRO A 23 -0.95 -7.22 13.27
CA PRO A 23 -1.78 -7.41 14.47
C PRO A 23 -2.33 -8.82 14.62
N ASP A 24 -2.62 -9.49 13.51
CA ASP A 24 -3.14 -10.84 13.50
C ASP A 24 -1.97 -11.83 13.48
N VAL A 25 -2.00 -12.80 14.41
CA VAL A 25 -0.99 -13.86 14.51
C VAL A 25 -1.24 -14.88 13.40
N GLN A 26 -0.74 -14.58 12.21
CA GLN A 26 -0.89 -15.42 11.02
C GLN A 26 0.49 -15.70 10.41
N SER A 27 0.80 -16.98 10.19
CA SER A 27 2.08 -17.39 9.62
C SER A 27 2.35 -16.69 8.30
N GLY A 28 3.59 -16.22 8.15
CA GLY A 28 4.05 -15.50 6.96
C GLY A 28 3.71 -14.01 6.94
N HIS A 29 3.07 -13.49 7.99
CA HIS A 29 2.91 -12.06 8.19
C HIS A 29 4.08 -11.47 8.99
N PRO A 30 4.38 -10.18 8.82
CA PRO A 30 5.45 -9.50 9.54
C PRO A 30 5.37 -9.70 11.06
N GLY A 31 6.46 -10.18 11.67
CA GLY A 31 6.54 -10.52 13.10
C GLY A 31 6.00 -11.90 13.48
N HIS A 32 5.44 -12.65 12.54
CA HIS A 32 4.88 -14.01 12.73
C HIS A 32 5.40 -15.01 11.68
N THR A 33 6.63 -14.80 11.22
CA THR A 33 7.32 -15.70 10.28
C THR A 33 8.00 -16.86 11.01
N THR A 34 8.13 -18.00 10.34
CA THR A 34 8.99 -19.10 10.80
C THR A 34 10.44 -18.87 10.32
N PRO A 35 11.45 -19.53 10.92
CA PRO A 35 12.82 -19.44 10.42
C PRO A 35 12.97 -19.81 8.95
N GLU A 36 12.16 -20.76 8.45
CA GLU A 36 12.12 -21.12 7.04
C GLU A 36 11.59 -19.97 6.17
N GLN A 37 10.55 -19.27 6.64
CA GLN A 37 9.99 -18.11 5.94
C GLN A 37 10.98 -16.93 5.93
N ASP A 38 11.72 -16.72 7.03
CA ASP A 38 12.79 -15.72 7.09
C ASP A 38 13.92 -16.04 6.09
N ALA A 39 14.31 -17.31 5.99
CA ALA A 39 15.26 -17.77 4.99
C ALA A 39 14.75 -17.57 3.56
N GLN A 40 13.45 -17.73 3.32
CA GLN A 40 12.82 -17.47 2.01
C GLN A 40 12.80 -15.98 1.65
N VAL A 41 12.61 -15.09 2.62
CA VAL A 41 12.76 -13.63 2.42
C VAL A 41 14.19 -13.31 2.00
N PHE A 42 15.18 -13.83 2.74
CA PHE A 42 16.58 -13.64 2.41
C PHE A 42 16.92 -14.19 1.01
N GLN A 43 16.48 -15.41 0.70
CA GLN A 43 16.72 -16.04 -0.60
C GLN A 43 16.12 -15.20 -1.74
N LEU A 44 14.85 -14.79 -1.62
CA LEU A 44 14.20 -13.94 -2.63
C LEU A 44 14.97 -12.64 -2.83
N ARG A 45 15.36 -11.99 -1.73
CA ARG A 45 16.13 -10.75 -1.77
C ARG A 45 17.45 -10.91 -2.50
N SER A 46 18.25 -11.91 -2.15
CA SER A 46 19.54 -12.18 -2.79
C SER A 46 19.39 -12.47 -4.28
N MET A 47 18.35 -13.21 -4.68
CA MET A 47 18.09 -13.49 -6.10
C MET A 47 17.73 -12.21 -6.87
N LEU A 48 17.00 -11.28 -6.26
CA LEU A 48 16.65 -10.00 -6.88
C LEU A 48 17.87 -9.06 -6.96
N GLU A 49 18.72 -9.02 -5.93
CA GLU A 49 19.98 -8.27 -5.98
C GLU A 49 20.92 -8.80 -7.08
N GLN A 50 21.02 -10.12 -7.25
CA GLN A 50 21.81 -10.74 -8.33
C GLN A 50 21.29 -10.37 -9.73
N LEU A 51 20.00 -10.06 -9.86
CA LEU A 51 19.40 -9.54 -11.09
C LEU A 51 19.56 -8.02 -11.25
N GLY A 52 20.18 -7.34 -10.29
CA GLY A 52 20.47 -5.91 -10.31
C GLY A 52 19.35 -5.01 -9.78
N TYR A 53 18.35 -5.56 -9.09
CA TYR A 53 17.32 -4.74 -8.42
C TYR A 53 17.88 -4.18 -7.10
N THR A 54 17.59 -2.91 -6.81
CA THR A 54 18.01 -2.23 -5.58
C THR A 54 16.86 -1.61 -4.80
N GLU A 55 15.71 -1.39 -5.46
CA GLU A 55 14.53 -0.74 -4.88
C GLU A 55 13.53 -1.78 -4.37
N ARG A 56 12.72 -1.41 -3.37
CA ARG A 56 11.58 -2.21 -2.87
C ARG A 56 11.95 -3.65 -2.42
N LEU A 57 13.19 -3.82 -1.96
CA LEU A 57 13.71 -5.07 -1.38
C LEU A 57 13.50 -5.16 0.14
N ASP A 58 12.72 -4.21 0.68
CA ASP A 58 12.34 -4.15 2.08
C ASP A 58 11.47 -5.36 2.48
N THR A 59 11.64 -5.81 3.72
CA THR A 59 11.07 -7.06 4.24
C THR A 59 9.55 -7.09 4.10
N LEU A 60 8.86 -5.98 4.40
CA LEU A 60 7.39 -5.93 4.29
C LEU A 60 6.93 -6.09 2.84
N THR A 61 7.63 -5.49 1.86
CA THR A 61 7.32 -5.70 0.45
C THR A 61 7.55 -7.14 0.02
N LEU A 62 8.71 -7.71 0.31
CA LEU A 62 9.02 -9.09 -0.09
C LEU A 62 8.06 -10.12 0.52
N LEU A 63 7.65 -9.92 1.78
CA LEU A 63 6.66 -10.78 2.42
C LEU A 63 5.30 -10.75 1.71
N ARG A 64 4.85 -9.60 1.18
CA ARG A 64 3.61 -9.53 0.38
C ARG A 64 3.71 -10.37 -0.90
N PHE A 65 4.84 -10.29 -1.62
CA PHE A 65 5.07 -11.11 -2.82
C PHE A 65 5.15 -12.61 -2.49
N LEU A 66 5.83 -12.97 -1.40
CA LEU A 66 5.92 -14.35 -0.94
C LEU A 66 4.55 -14.89 -0.55
N ARG A 67 3.75 -14.16 0.24
CA ARG A 67 2.38 -14.57 0.61
C ARG A 67 1.49 -14.77 -0.63
N ALA A 68 1.54 -13.84 -1.58
CA ALA A 68 0.79 -13.93 -2.84
C ALA A 68 1.15 -15.15 -3.70
N ARG A 69 2.29 -15.79 -3.44
CA ARG A 69 2.75 -17.01 -4.11
C ARG A 69 2.96 -18.17 -3.14
N LYS A 70 2.28 -18.17 -1.98
CA LYS A 70 2.31 -19.24 -0.98
C LYS A 70 3.74 -19.62 -0.56
N PHE A 71 4.61 -18.62 -0.40
CA PHE A 71 6.03 -18.74 -0.10
C PHE A 71 6.85 -19.56 -1.11
N ASN A 72 6.36 -19.72 -2.34
CA ASN A 72 7.18 -20.20 -3.44
C ASN A 72 8.11 -19.08 -3.92
N VAL A 73 9.39 -19.17 -3.57
CA VAL A 73 10.41 -18.14 -3.84
C VAL A 73 10.57 -17.86 -5.33
N GLU A 74 10.61 -18.90 -6.17
CA GLU A 74 10.75 -18.73 -7.63
C GLU A 74 9.54 -18.02 -8.25
N ALA A 75 8.33 -18.41 -7.85
CA ALA A 75 7.11 -17.76 -8.32
C ALA A 75 6.98 -16.31 -7.81
N ALA A 76 7.43 -16.04 -6.57
CA ALA A 76 7.48 -14.69 -6.01
C ALA A 76 8.50 -13.82 -6.77
N LYS A 77 9.67 -14.37 -7.11
CA LYS A 77 10.68 -13.69 -7.94
C LYS A 77 10.11 -13.31 -9.30
N VAL A 78 9.46 -14.24 -10.00
CA VAL A 78 8.81 -13.95 -11.30
C VAL A 78 7.78 -12.83 -11.15
N MET A 79 6.92 -12.90 -10.12
CA MET A 79 5.92 -11.86 -9.87
C MET A 79 6.56 -10.48 -9.59
N PHE A 80 7.63 -10.44 -8.79
CA PHE A 80 8.35 -9.20 -8.49
C PHE A 80 8.99 -8.61 -9.74
N VAL A 81 9.68 -9.43 -10.55
CA VAL A 81 10.33 -8.99 -11.79
C VAL A 81 9.31 -8.43 -12.79
N GLU A 82 8.17 -9.10 -12.98
CA GLU A 82 7.09 -8.60 -13.84
C GLU A 82 6.47 -7.31 -13.30
N CYS A 83 6.37 -7.16 -11.97
CA CYS A 83 5.94 -5.91 -11.35
C CYS A 83 6.92 -4.78 -11.60
N GLU A 84 8.22 -4.99 -11.39
CA GLU A 84 9.25 -3.98 -11.66
C GLU A 84 9.32 -3.57 -13.13
N LYS A 85 9.15 -4.53 -14.03
CA LYS A 85 9.05 -4.28 -15.48
C LYS A 85 7.83 -3.42 -15.79
N TRP A 86 6.65 -3.81 -15.29
CA TRP A 86 5.43 -3.03 -15.48
C TRP A 86 5.54 -1.62 -14.90
N ARG A 87 6.12 -1.44 -13.70
CA ARG A 87 6.32 -0.12 -13.09
C ARG A 87 7.13 0.80 -14.00
N LYS A 88 8.19 0.27 -14.62
CA LYS A 88 9.03 1.00 -15.60
C LYS A 88 8.25 1.34 -16.87
N GLU A 89 7.54 0.37 -17.45
CA GLU A 89 6.76 0.55 -18.68
C GLU A 89 5.58 1.53 -18.49
N PHE A 90 4.90 1.46 -17.34
CA PHE A 90 3.78 2.34 -17.00
C PHE A 90 4.24 3.72 -16.49
N GLY A 91 5.53 3.88 -16.17
CA GLY A 91 6.08 5.10 -15.59
C GLY A 91 5.62 5.38 -14.16
N THR A 92 5.27 4.35 -13.39
CA THR A 92 4.59 4.47 -12.07
C THR A 92 5.35 5.36 -11.10
N ASP A 93 6.68 5.18 -11.02
CA ASP A 93 7.55 5.90 -10.10
C ASP A 93 7.61 7.42 -10.39
N GLU A 94 7.37 7.84 -11.64
CA GLU A 94 7.31 9.26 -12.03
C GLU A 94 5.87 9.80 -12.00
N LEU A 95 4.92 8.93 -12.35
CA LEU A 95 3.50 9.26 -12.46
C LEU A 95 2.95 9.81 -11.13
N VAL A 96 3.33 9.24 -9.99
CA VAL A 96 2.87 9.72 -8.67
C VAL A 96 3.26 11.18 -8.37
N HIS A 97 4.32 11.68 -9.00
CA HIS A 97 4.77 13.07 -8.87
C HIS A 97 4.10 14.03 -9.85
N THR A 98 3.90 13.57 -11.08
CA THR A 98 3.61 14.43 -12.24
C THR A 98 2.16 14.35 -12.70
N PHE A 99 1.42 13.33 -12.27
CA PHE A 99 0.06 13.13 -12.72
C PHE A 99 -0.91 14.15 -12.12
N GLU A 100 -1.35 15.07 -12.97
CA GLU A 100 -2.46 15.96 -12.68
C GLU A 100 -3.76 15.39 -13.27
N TYR A 101 -4.81 15.42 -12.45
CA TYR A 101 -6.16 14.96 -12.83
C TYR A 101 -7.18 16.09 -12.67
N PRO A 102 -7.04 17.20 -13.44
CA PRO A 102 -7.93 18.35 -13.31
C PRO A 102 -9.39 18.02 -13.64
N GLU A 103 -9.64 17.00 -14.45
CA GLU A 103 -10.98 16.53 -14.76
C GLU A 103 -11.63 15.67 -13.65
N LYS A 104 -10.90 15.39 -12.55
CA LYS A 104 -11.40 14.56 -11.44
C LYS A 104 -12.79 14.99 -10.96
N PRO A 105 -13.13 16.29 -10.77
CA PRO A 105 -14.47 16.68 -10.32
C PRO A 105 -15.58 16.26 -11.30
N GLN A 106 -15.35 16.37 -12.62
CA GLN A 106 -16.32 15.97 -13.64
C GLN A 106 -16.43 14.44 -13.74
N VAL A 107 -15.29 13.74 -13.68
CA VAL A 107 -15.27 12.27 -13.63
C VAL A 107 -15.99 11.76 -12.39
N PHE A 108 -15.86 12.44 -11.25
CA PHE A 108 -16.48 12.09 -9.98
C PHE A 108 -18.01 12.07 -10.04
N GLU A 109 -18.63 12.87 -10.92
CA GLU A 109 -20.10 12.85 -11.09
C GLU A 109 -20.61 11.48 -11.60
N TYR A 110 -19.80 10.81 -12.42
CA TYR A 110 -20.10 9.52 -13.04
C TYR A 110 -19.44 8.35 -12.32
N TYR A 111 -18.26 8.54 -11.74
CA TYR A 111 -17.56 7.48 -11.03
C TYR A 111 -16.86 8.00 -9.77
N PRO A 112 -17.63 8.18 -8.67
CA PRO A 112 -17.07 8.53 -7.37
C PRO A 112 -16.11 7.44 -6.87
N GLN A 113 -14.87 7.85 -6.61
CA GLN A 113 -13.81 7.05 -6.01
C GLN A 113 -13.03 7.92 -5.02
N TYR A 114 -12.94 7.49 -3.77
CA TYR A 114 -12.28 8.30 -2.74
C TYR A 114 -11.86 7.48 -1.52
N TYR A 115 -10.80 7.93 -0.84
CA TYR A 115 -10.48 7.49 0.51
C TYR A 115 -11.17 8.38 1.54
N HIS A 116 -11.59 7.78 2.65
CA HIS A 116 -12.21 8.52 3.74
C HIS A 116 -12.01 7.82 5.09
N LYS A 117 -11.13 8.37 5.92
CA LYS A 117 -10.84 7.96 7.30
C LYS A 117 -10.45 6.47 7.37
N THR A 118 -10.75 5.81 8.50
CA THR A 118 -10.34 4.44 8.77
C THR A 118 -11.48 3.57 9.30
N ASP A 119 -11.34 2.27 9.11
CA ASP A 119 -12.17 1.26 9.77
C ASP A 119 -11.74 1.06 11.24
N LYS A 120 -12.43 0.17 11.97
CA LYS A 120 -12.14 -0.13 13.38
C LYS A 120 -10.79 -0.83 13.58
N ASP A 121 -10.25 -1.44 12.53
CA ASP A 121 -8.93 -2.05 12.56
C ASP A 121 -7.81 -1.05 12.25
N GLY A 122 -8.16 0.18 11.82
CA GLY A 122 -7.23 1.24 11.46
C GLY A 122 -6.87 1.29 9.97
N ARG A 123 -7.50 0.47 9.11
CA ARG A 123 -7.26 0.47 7.66
C ARG A 123 -7.87 1.70 7.02
N PRO A 124 -7.19 2.34 6.04
CA PRO A 124 -7.82 3.35 5.19
C PRO A 124 -9.10 2.79 4.55
N VAL A 125 -10.21 3.52 4.64
CA VAL A 125 -11.46 3.14 3.98
C VAL A 125 -11.47 3.75 2.58
N TYR A 126 -11.53 2.89 1.56
CA TYR A 126 -11.71 3.27 0.16
C TYR A 126 -13.18 3.06 -0.23
N ILE A 127 -13.78 4.04 -0.90
CA ILE A 127 -15.18 3.98 -1.31
C ILE A 127 -15.26 4.23 -2.81
N GLU A 128 -15.99 3.36 -3.52
CA GLU A 128 -16.29 3.53 -4.93
C GLU A 128 -17.76 3.23 -5.25
N LYS A 129 -18.34 3.98 -6.19
CA LYS A 129 -19.76 3.82 -6.58
C LYS A 129 -19.89 3.34 -8.01
N LEU A 130 -19.74 2.03 -8.22
CA LEU A 130 -19.83 1.41 -9.55
C LEU A 130 -21.19 1.62 -10.22
N GLY A 131 -22.27 1.69 -9.44
CA GLY A 131 -23.60 1.86 -10.01
C GLY A 131 -23.86 3.20 -10.70
N LYS A 132 -22.97 4.18 -10.50
CA LYS A 132 -23.03 5.46 -11.20
C LYS A 132 -22.28 5.48 -12.54
N ILE A 133 -21.42 4.48 -12.81
CA ILE A 133 -20.53 4.51 -13.96
C ILE A 133 -21.33 4.70 -15.25
N ASP A 134 -20.93 5.72 -16.00
CA ASP A 134 -21.31 5.96 -17.39
C ASP A 134 -20.03 6.18 -18.20
N LEU A 135 -19.48 5.10 -18.75
CA LEU A 135 -18.25 5.19 -19.54
C LEU A 135 -18.42 6.03 -20.81
N ASN A 136 -19.63 6.12 -21.37
CA ASN A 136 -19.87 6.94 -22.56
C ASN A 136 -19.79 8.43 -22.23
N ALA A 137 -20.28 8.84 -21.07
CA ALA A 137 -20.11 10.20 -20.59
C ALA A 137 -18.65 10.47 -20.20
N MET A 138 -18.03 9.53 -19.48
CA MET A 138 -16.66 9.67 -19.01
C MET A 138 -15.63 9.73 -20.14
N TYR A 139 -15.80 8.97 -21.22
CA TYR A 139 -14.89 9.02 -22.38
C TYR A 139 -15.01 10.31 -23.20
N LYS A 140 -15.97 11.19 -22.90
CA LYS A 140 -15.99 12.57 -23.41
C LYS A 140 -15.18 13.54 -22.56
N ILE A 141 -14.76 13.11 -21.36
CA ILE A 141 -14.11 13.93 -20.33
C ILE A 141 -12.65 13.48 -20.14
N THR A 142 -12.42 12.17 -20.10
CA THR A 142 -11.12 11.54 -19.81
C THR A 142 -10.92 10.30 -20.68
N THR A 143 -9.80 9.60 -20.51
CA THR A 143 -9.51 8.34 -21.21
C THR A 143 -9.40 7.19 -20.22
N GLY A 144 -9.61 5.95 -20.70
CA GLY A 144 -9.39 4.75 -19.87
C GLY A 144 -7.97 4.69 -19.30
N GLU A 145 -6.97 5.12 -20.08
CA GLU A 145 -5.58 5.24 -19.63
C GLU A 145 -5.44 6.20 -18.44
N ARG A 146 -6.01 7.41 -18.53
CA ARG A 146 -5.94 8.40 -17.44
C ARG A 146 -6.69 7.94 -16.20
N MET A 147 -7.79 7.19 -16.36
CA MET A 147 -8.48 6.55 -15.24
C MET A 147 -7.61 5.48 -14.55
N LEU A 148 -6.86 4.69 -15.31
CA LEU A 148 -5.91 3.71 -14.75
C LEU A 148 -4.70 4.40 -14.12
N GLN A 149 -4.20 5.50 -14.69
CA GLN A 149 -3.16 6.33 -14.09
C GLN A 149 -3.62 6.89 -12.74
N ASN A 150 -4.84 7.43 -12.66
CA ASN A 150 -5.43 7.88 -11.40
C ASN A 150 -5.52 6.74 -10.37
N LEU A 151 -5.98 5.54 -10.77
CA LEU A 151 -6.01 4.37 -9.89
C LEU A 151 -4.61 4.02 -9.35
N VAL A 152 -3.59 3.99 -10.22
CA VAL A 152 -2.21 3.69 -9.85
C VAL A 152 -1.66 4.75 -8.89
N CYS A 153 -1.89 6.04 -9.14
CA CYS A 153 -1.52 7.11 -8.21
C CYS A 153 -2.20 6.95 -6.84
N GLU A 154 -3.48 6.55 -6.80
CA GLU A 154 -4.17 6.29 -5.53
C GLU A 154 -3.61 5.06 -4.80
N TYR A 155 -3.09 4.05 -5.51
CA TYR A 155 -2.37 2.93 -4.90
C TYR A 155 -0.98 3.30 -4.39
N GLU A 156 -0.23 4.13 -5.10
CA GLU A 156 1.04 4.65 -4.59
C GLU A 156 0.82 5.50 -3.34
N LYS A 157 -0.22 6.35 -3.34
CA LYS A 157 -0.64 7.13 -2.15
C LYS A 157 -1.16 6.24 -1.02
N LEU A 158 -1.84 5.13 -1.34
CA LEU A 158 -2.23 4.13 -0.34
C LEU A 158 -0.97 3.55 0.33
N ALA A 159 -0.01 3.11 -0.47
CA ALA A 159 1.24 2.53 0.02
C ALA A 159 2.03 3.54 0.88
N ASP A 160 2.07 4.81 0.47
CA ASP A 160 2.72 5.90 1.19
C ASP A 160 2.09 7.24 0.73
N PRO A 161 1.47 8.06 1.61
CA PRO A 161 1.58 8.05 3.07
C PRO A 161 0.44 7.38 3.84
N ARG A 162 -0.62 6.88 3.19
CA ARG A 162 -1.83 6.45 3.92
C ARG A 162 -1.58 5.32 4.90
N LEU A 163 -1.00 4.20 4.45
CA LEU A 163 -0.73 3.04 5.31
C LEU A 163 0.31 3.32 6.40
N PRO A 164 1.44 4.02 6.12
CA PRO A 164 2.36 4.47 7.16
C PRO A 164 1.69 5.34 8.24
N ALA A 165 0.92 6.35 7.85
CA ALA A 165 0.23 7.23 8.80
C ALA A 165 -0.80 6.47 9.64
N CYS A 166 -1.56 5.56 9.01
CA CYS A 166 -2.47 4.68 9.74
C CYS A 166 -1.73 3.75 10.71
N SER A 167 -0.56 3.23 10.33
CA SER A 167 0.27 2.38 11.19
C SER A 167 0.77 3.13 12.42
N ARG A 168 1.22 4.38 12.25
CA ARG A 168 1.62 5.24 13.38
C ARG A 168 0.45 5.49 14.32
N LYS A 169 -0.71 5.91 13.79
CA LYS A 169 -1.90 6.22 14.60
C LYS A 169 -2.46 5.00 15.34
N ALA A 170 -2.49 3.84 14.69
CA ALA A 170 -3.05 2.62 15.26
C ALA A 170 -2.08 1.89 16.20
N GLY A 171 -0.79 2.24 16.20
CA GLY A 171 0.24 1.58 17.01
C GLY A 171 0.55 0.14 16.57
N LYS A 172 0.21 -0.23 15.33
CA LYS A 172 0.39 -1.56 14.74
C LYS A 172 0.60 -1.46 13.23
N LEU A 173 1.14 -2.50 12.59
CA LEU A 173 1.31 -2.48 11.13
C LEU A 173 -0.04 -2.54 10.41
N LEU A 174 -0.26 -1.62 9.46
CA LEU A 174 -1.34 -1.67 8.49
C LEU A 174 -0.76 -1.84 7.08
N GLU A 175 -1.01 -2.98 6.44
CA GLU A 175 -0.59 -3.24 5.05
C GLU A 175 -1.73 -3.13 4.03
N THR A 176 -2.97 -3.03 4.51
CA THR A 176 -4.20 -3.22 3.72
C THR A 176 -5.23 -2.11 3.88
N CYS A 177 -6.11 -1.95 2.88
CA CYS A 177 -7.29 -1.09 2.95
C CYS A 177 -8.60 -1.88 3.20
N CYS A 178 -9.64 -1.16 3.62
CA CYS A 178 -11.03 -1.62 3.65
C CYS A 178 -11.81 -0.95 2.51
N THR A 179 -12.29 -1.72 1.54
CA THR A 179 -13.02 -1.19 0.40
C THR A 179 -14.53 -1.34 0.57
N ILE A 180 -15.29 -0.30 0.28
CA ILE A 180 -16.75 -0.29 0.15
C ILE A 180 -17.10 0.04 -1.30
N MET A 181 -17.76 -0.89 -1.98
CA MET A 181 -18.16 -0.78 -3.37
C MET A 181 -19.68 -0.77 -3.46
N ASP A 182 -20.24 0.38 -3.82
CA ASP A 182 -21.68 0.57 -3.97
C ASP A 182 -22.17 0.15 -5.37
N LEU A 183 -22.97 -0.91 -5.40
CA LEU A 183 -23.56 -1.47 -6.61
C LEU A 183 -24.95 -0.91 -6.92
N LYS A 184 -25.43 0.08 -6.16
CA LYS A 184 -26.75 0.70 -6.40
C LYS A 184 -26.82 1.32 -7.79
N GLY A 185 -27.65 0.76 -8.65
CA GLY A 185 -27.80 1.20 -10.05
C GLY A 185 -27.00 0.36 -11.06
N VAL A 186 -26.20 -0.62 -10.60
CA VAL A 186 -25.62 -1.63 -11.48
C VAL A 186 -26.73 -2.53 -12.02
N GLY A 187 -27.18 -2.26 -13.25
CA GLY A 187 -28.04 -3.15 -14.02
C GLY A 187 -27.23 -4.17 -14.81
N ILE A 188 -27.76 -5.39 -14.99
CA ILE A 188 -27.13 -6.46 -15.79
C ILE A 188 -26.73 -5.98 -17.19
N THR A 189 -27.49 -5.05 -17.78
CA THR A 189 -27.23 -4.46 -19.11
C THR A 189 -25.99 -3.57 -19.17
N ARG A 190 -25.53 -3.02 -18.04
CA ARG A 190 -24.34 -2.13 -17.99
C ARG A 190 -23.04 -2.89 -17.71
N VAL A 191 -23.11 -4.10 -17.16
CA VAL A 191 -21.94 -4.93 -16.82
C VAL A 191 -20.99 -5.14 -18.01
N PRO A 192 -21.47 -5.49 -19.24
CA PRO A 192 -20.57 -5.67 -20.37
C PRO A 192 -19.77 -4.41 -20.74
N SER A 193 -20.38 -3.22 -20.58
CA SER A 193 -19.74 -1.95 -20.95
C SER A 193 -18.55 -1.62 -20.04
N VAL A 194 -18.64 -1.96 -18.74
CA VAL A 194 -17.60 -1.64 -17.74
C VAL A 194 -16.58 -2.76 -17.54
N TYR A 195 -16.88 -3.97 -18.02
CA TYR A 195 -16.08 -5.17 -17.79
C TYR A 195 -14.61 -5.01 -18.19
N GLY A 196 -14.34 -4.38 -19.34
CA GLY A 196 -12.97 -4.17 -19.82
C GLY A 196 -12.12 -3.36 -18.85
N TYR A 197 -12.65 -2.22 -18.39
CA TYR A 197 -11.98 -1.35 -17.42
C TYR A 197 -11.79 -2.06 -16.06
N VAL A 198 -12.86 -2.66 -15.52
CA VAL A 198 -12.79 -3.38 -14.22
C VAL A 198 -11.78 -4.52 -14.28
N ARG A 199 -11.70 -5.25 -15.40
CA ARG A 199 -10.72 -6.32 -15.60
C ARG A 199 -9.29 -5.79 -15.61
N GLN A 200 -9.04 -4.67 -16.29
CA GLN A 200 -7.72 -4.04 -16.30
C GLN A 200 -7.31 -3.54 -14.91
N ALA A 201 -8.20 -2.84 -14.20
CA ALA A 201 -7.98 -2.40 -12.83
C ALA A 201 -7.71 -3.57 -11.87
N SER A 202 -8.48 -4.65 -11.99
CA SER A 202 -8.28 -5.88 -11.20
C SER A 202 -6.92 -6.52 -11.50
N ALA A 203 -6.52 -6.58 -12.76
CA ALA A 203 -5.21 -7.13 -13.15
C ALA A 203 -4.05 -6.32 -12.56
N ILE A 204 -4.14 -4.98 -12.58
CA ILE A 204 -3.14 -4.10 -11.93
C ILE A 204 -3.06 -4.42 -10.44
N SER A 205 -4.21 -4.47 -9.77
CA SER A 205 -4.32 -4.71 -8.32
C SER A 205 -3.70 -6.04 -7.91
N GLN A 206 -4.03 -7.13 -8.62
CA GLN A 206 -3.58 -8.48 -8.26
C GLN A 206 -2.12 -8.74 -8.61
N ASN A 207 -1.64 -8.21 -9.74
CA ASN A 207 -0.30 -8.52 -10.24
C ASN A 207 0.77 -7.61 -9.65
N TYR A 208 0.43 -6.35 -9.36
CA TYR A 208 1.42 -5.32 -9.02
C TYR A 208 1.24 -4.74 -7.61
N TYR A 209 0.07 -4.95 -7.00
CA TYR A 209 -0.22 -4.53 -5.62
C TYR A 209 -0.68 -5.71 -4.74
N PRO A 210 0.10 -6.81 -4.67
CA PRO A 210 -0.29 -7.99 -3.91
C PRO A 210 -0.53 -7.66 -2.44
N GLU A 211 -1.47 -8.38 -1.84
CA GLU A 211 -1.76 -8.34 -0.40
C GLU A 211 -2.14 -6.94 0.13
N ARG A 212 -2.75 -6.08 -0.71
CA ARG A 212 -3.25 -4.75 -0.31
C ARG A 212 -4.72 -4.70 0.08
N LEU A 213 -5.52 -5.71 -0.28
CA LEU A 213 -6.93 -5.78 0.12
C LEU A 213 -7.05 -6.48 1.48
N GLY A 214 -7.69 -5.81 2.45
CA GLY A 214 -7.98 -6.36 3.77
C GLY A 214 -9.43 -6.82 3.90
N LYS A 215 -10.37 -5.94 3.54
CA LYS A 215 -11.82 -6.20 3.51
C LYS A 215 -12.43 -5.58 2.26
N LEU A 216 -13.43 -6.25 1.67
CA LEU A 216 -14.24 -5.72 0.57
C LEU A 216 -15.72 -5.89 0.89
N TYR A 217 -16.47 -4.80 0.95
CA TYR A 217 -17.91 -4.78 1.10
C TYR A 217 -18.56 -4.38 -0.21
N LEU A 218 -19.29 -5.30 -0.84
CA LEU A 218 -20.16 -5.02 -1.97
C LEU A 218 -21.55 -4.72 -1.43
N ILE A 219 -21.99 -3.47 -1.45
CA ILE A 219 -23.28 -3.05 -0.89
C ILE A 219 -24.31 -2.76 -2.00
N ASN A 220 -25.60 -2.78 -1.64
CA ASN A 220 -26.69 -2.65 -2.60
C ASN A 220 -26.60 -3.65 -3.76
N ALA A 221 -26.07 -4.86 -3.50
CA ALA A 221 -25.96 -5.89 -4.51
C ALA A 221 -27.36 -6.28 -5.02
N PRO A 222 -27.61 -6.26 -6.35
CA PRO A 222 -28.93 -6.57 -6.89
C PRO A 222 -29.34 -8.02 -6.59
N TRP A 223 -30.65 -8.26 -6.52
CA TRP A 223 -31.20 -9.60 -6.33
C TRP A 223 -30.75 -10.50 -7.50
N GLY A 224 -29.89 -11.49 -7.22
CA GLY A 224 -29.22 -12.34 -8.21
C GLY A 224 -27.72 -12.06 -8.42
N PHE A 225 -27.15 -11.00 -7.82
CA PHE A 225 -25.72 -10.71 -7.88
C PHE A 225 -24.86 -11.85 -7.33
N SER A 226 -25.35 -12.61 -6.34
CA SER A 226 -24.65 -13.80 -5.83
C SER A 226 -24.31 -14.81 -6.93
N SER A 227 -25.15 -14.93 -7.97
CA SER A 227 -24.87 -15.79 -9.13
C SER A 227 -23.76 -15.22 -10.02
N VAL A 228 -23.75 -13.91 -10.26
CA VAL A 228 -22.67 -13.22 -10.99
C VAL A 228 -21.36 -13.31 -10.21
N PHE A 229 -21.42 -13.09 -8.91
CA PHE A 229 -20.27 -13.17 -8.02
C PHE A 229 -19.69 -14.59 -7.99
N ASN A 230 -20.50 -15.63 -8.04
CA ASN A 230 -20.00 -17.02 -8.14
C ASN A 230 -19.21 -17.27 -9.43
N VAL A 231 -19.52 -16.58 -10.54
CA VAL A 231 -18.70 -16.61 -11.75
C VAL A 231 -17.41 -15.81 -11.55
N VAL A 232 -17.50 -14.61 -10.96
CA VAL A 232 -16.34 -13.73 -10.72
C VAL A 232 -15.34 -14.35 -9.74
N LYS A 233 -15.79 -15.11 -8.73
CA LYS A 233 -14.93 -15.83 -7.78
C LYS A 233 -13.95 -16.77 -8.47
N GLY A 234 -14.29 -17.33 -9.62
CA GLY A 234 -13.39 -18.22 -10.37
C GLY A 234 -12.10 -17.53 -10.84
N PHE A 235 -12.08 -16.19 -10.88
CA PHE A 235 -10.92 -15.38 -11.26
C PHE A 235 -10.18 -14.77 -10.07
N LEU A 236 -10.68 -14.95 -8.84
CA LEU A 236 -10.09 -14.43 -7.63
C LEU A 236 -9.40 -15.55 -6.86
N ASP A 237 -8.26 -15.27 -6.24
CA ASP A 237 -7.64 -16.25 -5.37
C ASP A 237 -8.52 -16.50 -4.12
N PRO A 238 -8.48 -17.71 -3.51
CA PRO A 238 -9.33 -18.04 -2.37
C PRO A 238 -9.19 -17.12 -1.16
N VAL A 239 -8.01 -16.52 -0.94
CA VAL A 239 -7.78 -15.59 0.18
C VAL A 239 -8.51 -14.28 -0.08
N THR A 240 -8.48 -13.78 -1.32
CA THR A 240 -9.29 -12.63 -1.72
C THR A 240 -10.78 -12.90 -1.54
N VAL A 241 -11.29 -14.07 -1.95
CA VAL A 241 -12.72 -14.42 -1.80
C VAL A 241 -13.19 -14.38 -0.34
N GLN A 242 -12.36 -14.80 0.62
CA GLN A 242 -12.69 -14.76 2.05
C GLN A 242 -12.82 -13.35 2.62
N LYS A 243 -12.25 -12.34 1.94
CA LYS A 243 -12.31 -10.93 2.35
C LYS A 243 -13.56 -10.21 1.83
N ILE A 244 -14.37 -10.87 0.98
CA ILE A 244 -15.50 -10.25 0.28
C ILE A 244 -16.81 -10.51 1.01
N HIS A 245 -17.49 -9.43 1.37
CA HIS A 245 -18.80 -9.40 2.00
C HIS A 245 -19.82 -8.84 0.99
N VAL A 246 -20.75 -9.68 0.52
CA VAL A 246 -21.80 -9.27 -0.43
C VAL A 246 -23.08 -8.99 0.33
N LEU A 247 -23.53 -7.74 0.30
CA LEU A 247 -24.63 -7.22 1.08
C LEU A 247 -25.72 -6.63 0.17
N GLY A 248 -26.98 -6.87 0.54
CA GLY A 248 -28.15 -6.28 -0.11
C GLY A 248 -28.35 -4.82 0.29
N SER A 249 -29.61 -4.37 0.36
CA SER A 249 -29.96 -2.99 0.73
C SER A 249 -29.93 -2.69 2.22
N GLY A 250 -29.90 -3.70 3.10
CA GLY A 250 -29.79 -3.55 4.56
C GLY A 250 -28.35 -3.75 5.06
N TYR A 251 -27.39 -3.09 4.41
CA TYR A 251 -25.95 -3.30 4.64
C TYR A 251 -25.41 -2.50 5.83
N GLU A 252 -26.16 -1.51 6.32
CA GLU A 252 -25.67 -0.49 7.25
C GLU A 252 -25.16 -1.09 8.56
N SER A 253 -25.84 -2.11 9.10
CA SER A 253 -25.39 -2.77 10.34
C SER A 253 -24.04 -3.46 10.19
N GLU A 254 -23.80 -4.09 9.04
CA GLU A 254 -22.53 -4.77 8.72
C GLU A 254 -21.41 -3.75 8.50
N LEU A 255 -21.69 -2.65 7.81
CA LEU A 255 -20.71 -1.56 7.67
C LEU A 255 -20.39 -0.92 9.02
N LEU A 256 -21.38 -0.66 9.88
CA LEU A 256 -21.18 -0.12 11.22
C LEU A 256 -20.50 -1.12 12.16
N ALA A 257 -20.55 -2.42 11.86
CA ALA A 257 -19.77 -3.43 12.57
C ALA A 257 -18.26 -3.27 12.28
N GLN A 258 -17.87 -2.85 11.06
CA GLN A 258 -16.47 -2.71 10.65
C GLN A 258 -15.93 -1.27 10.70
N VAL A 259 -16.73 -0.26 10.36
CA VAL A 259 -16.32 1.15 10.29
C VAL A 259 -16.99 1.92 11.44
N PRO A 260 -16.24 2.73 12.22
CA PRO A 260 -16.83 3.57 13.25
C PRO A 260 -17.92 4.49 12.66
N LYS A 261 -19.00 4.71 13.40
CA LYS A 261 -20.15 5.48 12.90
C LYS A 261 -19.75 6.90 12.49
N GLU A 262 -18.88 7.52 13.27
CA GLU A 262 -18.28 8.84 13.07
C GLU A 262 -17.29 8.91 11.91
N ASN A 263 -16.82 7.75 11.41
CA ASN A 263 -15.93 7.66 10.25
C ASN A 263 -16.68 7.32 8.96
N LEU A 264 -17.85 6.68 9.06
CA LEU A 264 -18.66 6.32 7.91
C LEU A 264 -19.51 7.52 7.44
N PRO A 265 -19.54 7.86 6.14
CA PRO A 265 -20.41 8.91 5.62
C PRO A 265 -21.89 8.64 5.92
N LYS A 266 -22.67 9.71 6.17
CA LYS A 266 -24.13 9.62 6.40
C LYS A 266 -24.88 8.82 5.33
N GLU A 267 -24.46 8.94 4.07
CA GLU A 267 -25.09 8.21 2.96
C GLU A 267 -24.98 6.68 3.03
N PHE A 268 -24.06 6.15 3.85
CA PHE A 268 -23.87 4.71 4.07
C PHE A 268 -24.30 4.26 5.48
N GLY A 269 -25.10 5.09 6.18
CA GLY A 269 -25.61 4.78 7.52
C GLY A 269 -24.75 5.26 8.69
N GLY A 270 -23.66 5.98 8.42
CA GLY A 270 -22.83 6.60 9.45
C GLY A 270 -23.34 7.96 9.93
N SER A 271 -22.44 8.72 10.56
CA SER A 271 -22.70 10.08 11.03
C SER A 271 -21.66 11.09 10.56
N CYS A 272 -20.66 10.67 9.78
CA CYS A 272 -19.64 11.58 9.28
C CYS A 272 -20.21 12.57 8.26
N GLU A 273 -19.88 13.84 8.46
CA GLU A 273 -20.19 14.95 7.56
C GLU A 273 -19.01 15.92 7.59
N CYS A 274 -18.21 15.92 6.52
CA CYS A 274 -17.10 16.85 6.36
C CYS A 274 -17.55 18.13 5.67
N GLU A 275 -16.88 19.24 6.00
CA GLU A 275 -16.96 20.46 5.20
C GLU A 275 -16.53 20.15 3.75
N GLY A 276 -17.32 20.59 2.77
CA GLY A 276 -17.11 20.23 1.36
C GLY A 276 -17.51 18.79 0.97
N GLY A 277 -18.00 17.99 1.92
CA GLY A 277 -18.47 16.62 1.72
C GLY A 277 -17.38 15.55 1.89
N CYS A 278 -17.73 14.42 2.51
CA CYS A 278 -16.79 13.33 2.81
C CYS A 278 -16.03 12.83 1.56
N ALA A 279 -16.75 12.80 0.44
CA ALA A 279 -16.30 12.27 -0.84
C ALA A 279 -15.11 13.03 -1.47
N LEU A 280 -14.97 14.32 -1.18
CA LEU A 280 -13.90 15.17 -1.74
C LEU A 280 -12.85 15.57 -0.68
N SER A 281 -13.05 15.11 0.56
CA SER A 281 -12.23 15.55 1.70
C SER A 281 -10.85 14.88 1.76
N ASP A 282 -10.73 13.64 1.29
CA ASP A 282 -9.55 12.77 1.50
C ASP A 282 -9.08 12.73 2.99
N MET A 283 -10.00 13.00 3.93
CA MET A 283 -9.69 13.05 5.35
C MET A 283 -9.20 11.71 5.86
N GLY A 284 -8.18 11.71 6.72
CA GLY A 284 -7.68 10.52 7.39
C GLY A 284 -6.36 10.79 8.12
N PRO A 285 -5.77 9.76 8.75
CA PRO A 285 -4.52 9.91 9.50
C PRO A 285 -3.37 10.53 8.68
N TRP A 286 -3.37 10.34 7.36
CA TRP A 286 -2.40 10.92 6.43
C TRP A 286 -2.50 12.43 6.22
N GLN A 287 -3.53 13.09 6.76
CA GLN A 287 -3.66 14.55 6.79
C GLN A 287 -3.52 15.14 8.20
N GLU A 288 -3.43 14.29 9.23
CA GLU A 288 -3.28 14.70 10.63
C GLU A 288 -1.80 14.93 10.95
N LYS A 289 -1.42 16.12 11.44
CA LYS A 289 -0.01 16.53 11.62
C LYS A 289 0.79 15.60 12.53
N GLU A 290 0.13 14.93 13.46
CA GLU A 290 0.71 13.97 14.41
C GLU A 290 1.19 12.68 13.72
N TRP A 291 0.56 12.30 12.59
CA TRP A 291 0.76 10.99 11.95
C TRP A 291 1.25 11.08 10.52
N ALA A 292 0.89 12.16 9.82
CA ALA A 292 1.30 12.47 8.47
C ALA A 292 2.80 12.76 8.43
N LYS A 293 3.47 12.15 7.45
CA LYS A 293 4.84 12.48 7.07
C LYS A 293 4.91 12.54 5.55
N GLU A 294 5.91 13.28 5.07
CA GLU A 294 6.19 13.34 3.64
C GLU A 294 6.50 11.91 3.13
N PRO A 295 5.83 11.47 2.05
CA PRO A 295 6.06 10.14 1.53
C PRO A 295 7.45 10.04 0.88
N LYS A 296 8.05 8.85 0.89
CA LYS A 296 9.39 8.59 0.34
C LYS A 296 9.49 8.97 -1.13
N TRP A 297 8.41 8.76 -1.89
CA TRP A 297 8.38 9.19 -3.28
C TRP A 297 8.40 10.71 -3.41
N ALA A 298 7.86 11.53 -2.50
CA ALA A 298 7.90 12.99 -2.65
C ALA A 298 9.30 13.61 -2.48
N ALA A 299 10.25 12.89 -1.86
CA ALA A 299 11.61 13.35 -1.72
C ALA A 299 12.27 13.55 -3.10
N LYS A 300 12.87 14.72 -3.34
CA LYS A 300 13.58 15.00 -4.60
C LYS A 300 14.71 13.99 -4.79
N LYS A 301 14.74 13.28 -5.93
CA LYS A 301 15.87 12.45 -6.39
C LYS A 301 17.13 13.33 -6.47
N GLY A 302 17.87 13.45 -5.38
CA GLY A 302 19.02 14.35 -5.26
C GLY A 302 19.50 14.58 -3.83
N GLU A 303 18.63 14.48 -2.82
CA GLU A 303 19.05 14.48 -1.42
C GLU A 303 19.23 13.05 -0.91
N LYS A 304 20.28 12.38 -1.41
CA LYS A 304 20.93 11.39 -0.55
C LYS A 304 21.39 12.18 0.67
N LYS A 305 20.78 11.93 1.84
CA LYS A 305 21.32 12.36 3.11
C LYS A 305 22.77 11.85 3.20
N GLU A 306 23.73 12.74 2.97
CA GLU A 306 25.08 12.63 3.50
C GLU A 306 24.96 12.69 5.03
N SER A 307 24.56 11.58 5.64
CA SER A 307 24.59 11.43 7.09
C SER A 307 25.19 10.06 7.39
N GLY A 308 26.47 9.90 7.08
CA GLY A 308 27.20 8.67 7.40
C GLY A 308 28.66 8.64 6.99
N GLU A 309 29.03 9.21 5.85
CA GLU A 309 30.40 9.11 5.33
C GLU A 309 31.32 10.28 5.71
N GLU A 310 30.84 11.53 5.77
CA GLU A 310 31.71 12.68 6.10
C GLU A 310 32.31 12.60 7.51
N LYS A 311 31.60 12.01 8.49
CA LYS A 311 32.14 11.85 9.86
C LYS A 311 33.23 10.80 9.99
N LYS A 312 33.41 9.91 9.00
CA LYS A 312 34.52 8.94 9.00
C LYS A 312 35.78 9.52 8.35
N GLU A 313 35.63 10.38 7.34
CA GLU A 313 36.77 11.01 6.68
C GLU A 313 37.40 12.11 7.54
N GLU A 314 36.60 12.91 8.25
CA GLU A 314 37.12 13.96 9.14
C GLU A 314 37.83 13.36 10.39
N ALA A 315 37.33 12.23 10.91
CA ALA A 315 37.98 11.53 12.02
C ALA A 315 39.27 10.80 11.62
N ALA A 316 39.35 10.28 10.38
CA ALA A 316 40.55 9.66 9.85
C ALA A 316 41.64 10.69 9.50
N ALA A 317 41.26 11.86 8.99
CA ALA A 317 42.18 12.96 8.71
C ALA A 317 42.74 13.59 10.00
N ALA A 318 41.93 13.72 11.05
CA ALA A 318 42.39 14.24 12.34
C ALA A 318 43.34 13.27 13.08
N ALA A 319 43.19 11.96 12.89
CA ALA A 319 44.08 10.94 13.48
C ALA A 319 45.44 10.85 12.76
N ALA A 320 45.53 11.29 11.49
CA ALA A 320 46.75 11.27 10.70
C ALA A 320 47.65 12.51 10.90
N ALA A 321 47.19 13.54 11.61
CA ALA A 321 47.88 14.83 11.75
C ALA A 321 48.52 15.09 13.13
N ALA A 322 48.61 14.10 14.02
CA ALA A 322 49.30 14.27 15.31
C ALA A 322 50.84 14.17 15.13
N PRO A 323 51.63 15.21 15.47
CA PRO A 323 53.09 15.14 15.37
C PRO A 323 53.70 14.26 16.48
N ALA A 324 54.72 13.49 16.10
CA ALA A 324 55.51 12.66 17.00
C ALA A 324 56.20 13.50 18.09
N ALA A 325 55.91 13.21 19.35
CA ALA A 325 56.60 13.80 20.49
C ALA A 325 58.00 13.17 20.65
N GLU A 326 59.01 14.02 20.66
CA GLU A 326 60.41 13.71 20.92
C GLU A 326 60.61 13.13 22.33
N SER A 327 61.33 12.01 22.43
CA SER A 327 61.80 11.45 23.69
C SER A 327 63.12 12.11 24.13
N SER A 328 63.03 13.06 25.07
CA SER A 328 64.21 13.60 25.75
C SER A 328 64.71 12.61 26.83
N ASN A 329 65.89 12.03 26.60
CA ASN A 329 66.67 11.33 27.62
C ASN A 329 67.20 12.34 28.65
N GLY A 330 66.79 12.19 29.92
CA GLY A 330 67.39 12.87 31.06
C GLY A 330 68.31 11.94 31.84
N GLU A 331 69.62 12.15 31.72
CA GLU A 331 70.67 11.59 32.58
C GLU A 331 70.49 12.03 34.04
N VAL A 332 70.65 11.09 34.98
CA VAL A 332 70.86 11.36 36.40
C VAL A 332 72.33 11.04 36.72
N LYS A 333 73.10 12.05 37.13
CA LYS A 333 74.40 11.87 37.78
C LYS A 333 74.53 12.81 38.98
N ALA A 334 75.00 12.20 40.08
CA ALA A 334 75.45 12.72 41.37
C ALA A 334 74.37 13.16 42.36
#